data_AF-A0A7Y5Q8Q4-F1
#
_entry.id   AF-A0A7Y5Q8Q4-F1
#
_cell.length_a   1.000
_cell.length_b   1.000
_cell.length_c   1.000
_cell.angle_alpha   90.00
_cell.angle_beta   90.00
_cell.angle_gamma   90.00
#
_symmetry.space_group_name_H-M   'P 1'
#
loop_
_entity.id
_entity.type
_entity.pdbx_description
1 polymer ?
#
loop_
_entity_poly.entity_id
_entity_poly.type
_entity_poly.pdbx_seq_one_letter_code
_entity_poly.pdbx_strand_id
1 'polypeptide(L)'
;MRIGWLAAAAVILGAALVPGVLRADEAEQAPDFKLTNLDGQEVELSKLRGSVVVLDFFATWCGPCRRALPYAQKLSQSEAAKSKDLVVMAVNV
;
A
#
# COMPACT_ATOMS: atom_id res chain seq x y z
N MET A 1 -16.47 -25.95 35.09
CA MET A 1 -17.51 -25.23 34.32
C MET A 1 -17.63 -23.80 34.85
N ARG A 2 -16.77 -22.86 34.41
CA ARG A 2 -16.84 -21.40 34.75
C ARG A 2 -15.75 -20.48 34.16
N ILE A 3 -14.96 -20.93 33.17
CA ILE A 3 -13.82 -20.15 32.63
C ILE A 3 -14.11 -19.55 31.23
N GLY A 4 -15.20 -19.95 30.57
CA GLY A 4 -15.50 -19.57 29.18
C GLY A 4 -16.14 -18.20 28.94
N TRP A 5 -16.54 -17.46 29.99
CA TRP A 5 -17.27 -16.20 29.83
C TRP A 5 -16.38 -14.95 29.93
N LEU A 6 -15.20 -15.08 30.57
CA LEU A 6 -14.27 -13.95 30.73
C LEU A 6 -13.49 -13.63 29.45
N ALA A 7 -13.26 -14.63 28.59
CA ALA A 7 -12.61 -14.41 27.30
C ALA A 7 -13.51 -13.68 26.29
N ALA A 8 -14.83 -13.89 26.33
CA ALA A 8 -15.78 -13.23 25.44
C ALA A 8 -15.95 -11.73 25.74
N ALA A 9 -15.90 -11.35 27.03
CA ALA A 9 -16.01 -9.94 27.43
C ALA A 9 -14.78 -9.10 27.00
N ALA A 10 -13.57 -9.69 27.03
CA ALA A 10 -12.34 -9.00 26.64
C ALA A 10 -12.28 -8.68 25.13
N VAL A 11 -12.87 -9.52 24.29
CA VAL A 11 -12.93 -9.30 22.84
C VAL A 11 -13.93 -8.20 22.48
N ILE A 12 -15.05 -8.10 23.20
CA ILE A 12 -16.08 -7.08 22.97
C ILE A 12 -15.63 -5.69 23.46
N LEU A 13 -14.84 -5.62 24.55
CA LEU A 13 -14.35 -4.34 25.08
C LEU A 13 -13.20 -3.72 24.27
N GLY A 14 -12.44 -4.53 23.51
CA GLY A 14 -11.32 -4.05 22.68
C GLY A 14 -11.73 -3.47 21.31
N ALA A 15 -12.85 -3.91 20.75
CA ALA A 15 -13.31 -3.48 19.42
C ALA A 15 -13.91 -2.05 19.41
N ALA A 16 -14.39 -1.56 20.55
CA ALA A 16 -15.07 -0.26 20.64
C ALA A 16 -14.11 0.94 20.82
N LEU A 17 -12.82 0.72 21.03
CA LEU A 17 -11.83 1.76 21.36
C LEU A 17 -10.91 2.17 20.21
N VAL A 18 -11.26 1.83 18.96
CA VAL A 18 -10.60 2.43 17.78
C VAL A 18 -11.53 3.46 17.15
N PRO A 19 -11.73 4.64 17.76
CA PRO A 19 -12.36 5.73 17.06
C PRO A 19 -11.45 6.15 15.90
N GLY A 20 -11.89 5.95 14.66
CA GLY A 20 -11.28 6.60 13.50
C GLY A 20 -10.45 5.73 12.56
N VAL A 21 -10.97 4.58 12.11
CA VAL A 21 -10.42 3.93 10.90
C VAL A 21 -11.54 3.84 9.87
N LEU A 22 -11.36 4.61 8.79
CA LEU A 22 -12.25 4.77 7.62
C LEU A 22 -13.29 5.90 7.73
N ARG A 23 -12.83 7.14 7.89
CA ARG A 23 -13.34 8.17 6.98
C ARG A 23 -12.53 8.03 5.69
N ALA A 24 -13.17 7.51 4.64
CA ALA A 24 -12.73 7.85 3.31
C ALA A 24 -13.18 9.30 3.11
N ASP A 25 -12.30 10.24 3.48
CA ASP A 25 -12.48 11.61 3.04
C ASP A 25 -12.53 11.63 1.51
N GLU A 26 -13.14 12.68 0.96
CA GLU A 26 -13.27 12.93 -0.48
C GLU A 26 -12.04 12.46 -1.25
N ALA A 27 -12.22 11.81 -2.41
CA ALA A 27 -11.13 11.26 -3.20
C ALA A 27 -10.15 12.37 -3.62
N GLU A 28 -9.16 12.64 -2.77
CA GLU A 28 -8.11 13.61 -3.02
C GLU A 28 -7.11 12.99 -4.00
N GLN A 29 -6.73 13.77 -5.01
CA GLN A 29 -5.74 13.29 -5.98
C GLN A 29 -4.41 13.06 -5.26
N ALA A 30 -3.73 11.97 -5.61
CA ALA A 30 -2.37 11.74 -5.15
C ALA A 30 -1.50 12.97 -5.49
N PRO A 31 -0.73 13.52 -4.54
CA PRO A 31 0.16 14.64 -4.81
C PRO A 31 1.15 14.30 -5.92
N ASP A 32 1.40 15.25 -6.81
CA ASP A 32 2.41 15.07 -7.85
C ASP A 32 3.81 15.14 -7.25
N PHE A 33 4.73 14.38 -7.83
CA PHE A 33 6.13 14.35 -7.42
C PHE A 33 7.03 14.03 -8.60
N LYS A 34 8.31 14.42 -8.48
CA LYS A 34 9.38 14.06 -9.41
C LYS A 34 10.50 13.40 -8.65
N LEU A 35 10.92 12.21 -9.09
CA LEU A 35 11.98 11.42 -8.47
C LEU A 35 12.91 10.86 -9.54
N THR A 36 14.17 10.63 -9.18
CA THR A 36 15.11 9.88 -10.01
C THR A 36 14.99 8.39 -9.70
N ASN A 37 14.79 7.57 -10.72
CA ASN A 37 14.76 6.12 -10.57
C ASN A 37 16.18 5.51 -10.50
N LEU A 38 16.26 4.19 -10.33
CA LEU A 38 17.54 3.48 -10.23
C LEU A 38 18.37 3.50 -11.52
N ASP A 39 17.74 3.77 -12.67
CA ASP A 39 18.39 3.92 -13.97
C ASP A 39 18.88 5.35 -14.23
N GLY A 40 18.72 6.26 -13.26
CA GLY A 40 19.10 7.67 -13.38
C GLY A 40 18.10 8.52 -14.19
N GLN A 41 16.92 7.99 -14.51
CA GLN A 41 15.89 8.68 -15.26
C GLN A 41 14.94 9.42 -14.32
N GLU A 42 14.49 10.61 -14.72
CA GLU A 42 13.46 11.35 -13.99
C GLU A 42 12.07 10.76 -14.29
N VAL A 43 11.33 10.46 -13.23
CA VAL A 43 9.96 9.96 -13.28
C VAL A 43 9.05 10.94 -12.54
N GLU A 44 7.93 11.29 -13.16
CA GLU A 44 6.95 12.25 -12.65
C GLU A 44 5.56 11.60 -12.64
N LEU A 45 4.87 11.63 -11.50
CA LEU A 45 3.60 10.91 -11.34
C LEU A 45 2.53 11.40 -12.32
N SER A 46 2.44 12.71 -12.54
CA SER A 46 1.49 13.29 -13.49
C SER A 46 1.67 12.83 -14.93
N LYS A 47 2.86 12.37 -15.33
CA LYS A 47 3.11 11.79 -16.66
C LYS A 47 2.53 10.39 -16.84
N LEU A 48 2.13 9.72 -15.75
CA LEU A 48 1.52 8.39 -15.75
C LEU A 48 -0.02 8.44 -15.75
N ARG A 49 -0.63 9.62 -15.91
CA ARG A 49 -2.09 9.76 -16.01
C ARG A 49 -2.61 8.96 -17.21
N GLY A 50 -3.65 8.16 -16.98
CA GLY A 50 -4.23 7.25 -17.97
C GLY A 50 -3.86 5.78 -17.73
N SER A 51 -2.73 5.53 -17.05
CA SER A 51 -2.33 4.21 -16.60
C SER A 51 -2.90 3.92 -15.20
N VAL A 52 -3.06 2.64 -14.87
CA VAL A 52 -3.31 2.26 -13.48
C VAL A 52 -1.97 2.23 -12.75
N VAL A 53 -1.83 3.01 -11.67
CA VAL A 53 -0.55 3.11 -10.95
C VAL A 53 -0.69 2.55 -9.54
N VAL A 54 0.19 1.63 -9.17
CA VAL A 54 0.34 1.10 -7.80
C VAL A 54 1.60 1.70 -7.20
N LEU A 55 1.43 2.49 -6.14
CA LEU A 55 2.53 3.04 -5.36
C LEU A 55 2.76 2.16 -4.12
N ASP A 56 3.95 1.59 -3.99
CA ASP A 56 4.41 0.82 -2.82
C ASP A 56 5.46 1.65 -2.07
N PHE A 57 5.09 2.22 -0.93
CA PHE A 57 6.00 2.98 -0.09
C PHE A 57 6.73 2.04 0.87
N PHE A 58 8.04 1.91 0.68
CA PHE A 58 8.88 0.98 1.43
C PHE A 58 10.10 1.68 2.01
N ALA A 59 10.76 1.02 2.96
CA ALA A 59 12.08 1.41 3.41
C ALA A 59 12.98 0.19 3.58
N THR A 60 14.28 0.35 3.38
CA THR A 60 15.26 -0.76 3.49
C THR A 60 15.34 -1.34 4.89
N TRP A 61 15.02 -0.54 5.91
CA TRP A 61 14.94 -0.93 7.31
C TRP A 61 13.54 -1.43 7.72
N CYS A 62 12.54 -1.34 6.85
CA CYS A 62 11.18 -1.80 7.14
C CYS A 62 11.06 -3.32 6.91
N GLY A 63 11.08 -4.09 8.00
CA GLY A 63 10.95 -5.55 7.96
C GLY A 63 9.69 -6.07 7.26
N PRO A 64 8.48 -5.58 7.59
CA PRO A 64 7.25 -5.96 6.88
C PRO A 64 7.26 -5.58 5.40
N CYS A 65 7.70 -4.36 5.05
CA CYS A 65 7.75 -3.89 3.66
C CYS A 65 8.65 -4.80 2.81
N ARG A 66 9.84 -5.16 3.33
CA ARG A 66 10.75 -6.11 2.66
C ARG A 66 10.11 -7.47 2.35
N ARG A 67 9.18 -7.93 3.19
CA ARG A 67 8.42 -9.17 2.91
C ARG A 67 7.32 -8.97 1.86
N ALA A 68 6.82 -7.74 1.71
CA ALA A 68 5.81 -7.39 0.70
C ALA A 68 6.41 -7.18 -0.70
N LEU A 69 7.63 -6.62 -0.80
CA LEU A 69 8.29 -6.30 -2.07
C LEU A 69 8.31 -7.44 -3.11
N PRO A 70 8.56 -8.73 -2.76
CA PRO A 70 8.52 -9.82 -3.73
C PRO A 70 7.14 -9.99 -4.39
N TYR A 71 6.05 -9.62 -3.72
CA TYR A 71 4.71 -9.68 -4.27
C TYR A 71 4.43 -8.50 -5.21
N ALA A 72 4.91 -7.30 -4.88
CA ALA A 72 4.86 -6.15 -5.78
C ALA A 72 5.65 -6.41 -7.07
N GLN A 73 6.83 -7.04 -6.96
CA GLN A 73 7.62 -7.46 -8.12
C GLN A 73 6.90 -8.51 -8.97
N LYS A 74 6.23 -9.50 -8.36
CA LYS A 74 5.41 -10.47 -9.11
C LYS A 74 4.25 -9.80 -9.82
N LEU A 75 3.61 -8.80 -9.19
CA LEU A 75 2.53 -8.05 -9.80
C LEU A 75 3.02 -7.31 -11.05
N SER A 76 4.16 -6.60 -10.98
CA SER A 76 4.70 -5.85 -12.12
C SER A 76 5.06 -6.74 -13.31
N GLN A 77 5.42 -8.00 -13.06
CA GLN A 77 5.79 -8.98 -14.09
C GLN A 77 4.58 -9.77 -14.64
N SER A 78 3.40 -9.62 -14.05
CA SER A 78 2.22 -10.40 -14.41
C SER A 78 1.62 -10.00 -15.77
N GLU A 79 0.98 -10.95 -16.45
CA GLU A 79 0.24 -10.67 -17.70
C GLU A 79 -0.93 -9.68 -17.48
N ALA A 80 -1.52 -9.69 -16.28
CA ALA A 80 -2.53 -8.72 -15.89
C ALA A 80 -1.97 -7.30 -15.88
N ALA A 81 -0.71 -7.12 -15.45
CA ALA A 81 -0.07 -5.81 -15.48
C ALA A 81 0.17 -5.32 -16.91
N LYS A 82 0.67 -6.21 -17.78
CA LYS A 82 0.93 -5.90 -19.19
C LYS A 82 -0.36 -5.55 -19.96
N SER A 83 -1.44 -6.28 -19.71
CA SER A 83 -2.72 -6.11 -20.43
C SER A 83 -3.55 -4.91 -19.97
N LYS A 84 -3.31 -4.39 -18.76
CA LYS A 84 -4.08 -3.29 -18.17
C LYS A 84 -3.33 -1.96 -18.10
N ASP A 85 -2.16 -1.86 -18.75
CA ASP A 85 -1.26 -0.72 -18.62
C ASP A 85 -1.02 -0.35 -17.14
N LEU A 86 -0.66 -1.38 -16.36
CA LEU A 86 -0.40 -1.24 -14.93
C LEU A 86 1.07 -0.88 -14.71
N VAL A 87 1.30 0.22 -14.00
CA VAL A 87 2.62 0.65 -13.56
C VAL A 87 2.74 0.41 -12.06
N VAL A 88 3.81 -0.26 -11.64
CA VAL A 88 4.11 -0.50 -10.21
C VAL A 88 5.38 0.27 -9.85
N MET A 89 5.28 1.18 -8.89
CA MET A 89 6.42 1.99 -8.42
C MET A 89 6.68 1.72 -6.94
N ALA A 90 7.88 1.24 -6.63
CA ALA A 90 8.37 1.14 -5.26
C ALA A 90 9.09 2.44 -4.89
N VAL A 91 8.53 3.23 -3.98
CA VAL A 91 9.04 4.51 -3.54
C VAL A 91 9.73 4.34 -2.19
N ASN A 92 11.02 4.64 -2.14
CA ASN A 92 11.80 4.59 -0.91
C ASN A 92 11.45 5.79 -0.02
N VAL A 93 11.11 5.53 1.25
CA VAL A 93 10.81 6.53 2.28
C VAL A 93 11.77 6.49 3.46
#